data_AF-A0AAV5QUU4-F1
#
_entry.id   AF-A0AAV5QUU4-F1
#
_cell.length_a   1.000
_cell.length_b   1.000
_cell.length_c   1.000
_cell.angle_alpha   90.00
_cell.angle_beta   90.00
_cell.angle_gamma   90.00
#
_symmetry.space_group_name_H-M   'P 1'
#
loop_
_entity.id
_entity.type
_entity.pdbx_description
1 polymer ?
#
loop_
_entity_poly.entity_id
_entity_poly.type
_entity_poly.pdbx_seq_one_letter_code
_entity_poly.pdbx_strand_id
1 'polypeptide(L)'
;MSSIFTKFKIPRISRSNLDIFRFTFYLMTPIAVMYYVGTETDKKFNVPGFWPDPETLNKIPKEPHEIKAELARMRAARAEKRRRLEERAKELGIDIDEE
;
A
#
# COMPACT_ATOMS: atom_id res chain seq x y z
N MET A 1 -56.97 -15.66 18.30
CA MET A 1 -55.60 -15.78 17.73
C MET A 1 -55.71 -15.75 16.20
N SER A 2 -55.90 -14.57 15.62
CA SER A 2 -56.01 -14.35 14.16
C SER A 2 -56.27 -12.86 13.95
N SER A 3 -55.40 -12.18 13.19
CA SER A 3 -55.55 -10.83 12.57
C SER A 3 -54.32 -9.90 12.74
N ILE A 4 -53.12 -10.41 12.49
CA ILE A 4 -51.90 -9.56 12.36
C ILE A 4 -51.34 -9.59 10.91
N PHE A 5 -51.80 -10.51 10.06
CA PHE A 5 -51.17 -10.74 8.74
C PHE A 5 -51.74 -9.94 7.55
N THR A 6 -52.78 -9.12 7.70
CA THR A 6 -53.57 -8.63 6.53
C THR A 6 -53.28 -7.18 6.10
N LYS A 7 -52.10 -6.61 6.36
CA LYS A 7 -51.79 -5.21 5.97
C LYS A 7 -50.43 -4.98 5.31
N PHE A 8 -49.88 -5.96 4.58
CA PHE A 8 -48.76 -5.68 3.68
C PHE A 8 -49.26 -5.46 2.25
N LYS A 9 -49.60 -4.20 1.91
CA LYS A 9 -49.84 -3.78 0.52
C LYS A 9 -48.49 -3.44 -0.11
N ILE A 10 -48.05 -4.25 -1.06
CA ILE A 10 -46.85 -3.97 -1.86
C ILE A 10 -47.20 -2.82 -2.83
N PRO A 11 -46.52 -1.66 -2.76
CA PRO A 11 -46.74 -0.58 -3.71
C PRO A 11 -46.32 -1.03 -5.12
N ARG A 12 -47.04 -0.58 -6.16
CA ARG A 12 -46.63 -0.84 -7.54
C ARG A 12 -45.29 -0.16 -7.82
N ILE A 13 -44.26 -0.95 -8.07
CA ILE A 13 -42.93 -0.46 -8.42
C ILE A 13 -42.95 -0.04 -9.90
N SER A 14 -42.64 1.23 -10.18
CA SER A 14 -42.48 1.74 -11.55
C SER A 14 -41.09 1.35 -12.10
N ARG A 15 -40.95 1.36 -13.43
CA ARG A 15 -39.64 1.11 -14.08
C ARG A 15 -38.57 2.10 -13.63
N SER A 16 -38.93 3.39 -13.53
CA SER A 16 -38.02 4.43 -13.04
C SER A 16 -37.55 4.19 -11.60
N ASN A 17 -38.38 3.62 -10.73
CA ASN A 17 -37.97 3.26 -9.37
C ASN A 17 -36.91 2.14 -9.36
N LEU A 18 -36.97 1.20 -10.31
CA LEU A 18 -35.96 0.15 -10.46
C LEU A 18 -34.64 0.69 -11.00
N ASP A 19 -34.69 1.65 -11.93
CA ASP A 19 -33.50 2.29 -12.47
C ASP A 19 -32.76 3.10 -11.40
N ILE A 20 -33.51 3.85 -10.56
CA ILE A 20 -32.96 4.57 -9.41
C ILE A 20 -32.34 3.59 -8.41
N PHE A 21 -33.04 2.49 -8.08
CA PHE A 21 -32.51 1.47 -7.19
C PHE A 21 -31.21 0.86 -7.72
N ARG A 22 -31.17 0.48 -9.00
CA ARG A 22 -29.98 -0.08 -9.65
C ARG A 22 -28.81 0.90 -9.61
N PHE A 23 -29.06 2.17 -9.91
CA PHE A 23 -28.05 3.22 -9.83
C PHE A 23 -27.52 3.40 -8.41
N THR A 24 -28.40 3.54 -7.42
CA THR A 24 -28.01 3.67 -6.01
C THR A 24 -27.24 2.44 -5.53
N PHE A 25 -27.68 1.24 -5.89
CA PHE A 25 -26.98 0.01 -5.53
C PHE A 25 -25.57 -0.02 -6.14
N TYR A 26 -25.41 0.29 -7.42
CA TYR A 26 -24.09 0.33 -8.06
C TYR A 26 -23.18 1.43 -7.51
N LEU A 27 -23.73 2.55 -7.07
CA LEU A 27 -22.94 3.61 -6.45
C LEU A 27 -22.53 3.24 -5.01
N MET A 28 -23.48 2.78 -4.19
CA MET A 28 -23.26 2.55 -2.77
C MET A 28 -22.50 1.25 -2.48
N THR A 29 -22.65 0.22 -3.31
CA THR A 29 -21.97 -1.08 -3.10
C THR A 29 -20.44 -0.95 -3.03
N PRO A 30 -19.73 -0.38 -4.02
CA PRO A 30 -18.28 -0.26 -3.94
C PRO A 30 -17.84 0.65 -2.78
N ILE A 31 -18.57 1.74 -2.51
CA ILE A 31 -18.26 2.65 -1.40
C ILE A 31 -18.37 1.92 -0.06
N ALA A 32 -19.44 1.15 0.14
CA ALA A 32 -19.65 0.37 1.36
C ALA A 32 -18.60 -0.73 1.53
N VAL A 33 -18.24 -1.43 0.45
CA VAL A 33 -17.17 -2.44 0.47
C VAL A 33 -15.84 -1.80 0.84
N MET A 34 -15.48 -0.65 0.25
CA MET A 34 -14.24 0.06 0.59
C MET A 34 -14.24 0.57 2.02
N TYR A 35 -15.36 1.11 2.52
CA TYR A 35 -15.46 1.57 3.90
C TYR A 35 -15.32 0.42 4.91
N TYR A 36 -15.98 -0.70 4.63
CA TYR A 36 -15.91 -1.87 5.49
C TYR A 36 -14.54 -2.53 5.43
N VAL A 37 -14.01 -2.79 4.24
CA VAL A 37 -12.77 -3.54 4.07
C VAL A 37 -11.54 -2.67 4.32
N GLY A 38 -11.53 -1.43 3.84
CA GLY A 38 -10.32 -0.60 3.73
C GLY A 38 -9.76 -0.03 5.04
N THR A 39 -10.50 -0.09 6.15
CA THR A 39 -10.05 0.48 7.43
C THR A 39 -9.21 -0.47 8.28
N GLU A 40 -9.48 -1.78 8.22
CA GLU A 40 -8.80 -2.81 9.02
C GLU A 40 -8.66 -4.11 8.21
N THR A 41 -7.99 -4.04 7.07
CA THR A 41 -7.77 -5.20 6.19
C THR A 41 -6.95 -6.29 6.89
N ASP A 42 -6.01 -5.91 7.74
CA ASP A 42 -5.14 -6.79 8.51
C ASP A 42 -5.95 -7.70 9.45
N LYS A 43 -6.83 -7.11 10.27
CA LYS A 43 -7.65 -7.83 11.25
C LYS A 43 -8.76 -8.65 10.60
N LYS A 44 -9.34 -8.15 9.50
CA LYS A 44 -10.53 -8.76 8.88
C LYS A 44 -10.20 -9.96 8.00
N PHE A 45 -9.06 -9.97 7.33
CA PHE A 45 -8.67 -11.07 6.45
C PHE A 45 -7.76 -12.10 7.13
N ASN A 46 -7.16 -11.77 8.28
CA ASN A 46 -6.29 -12.65 9.06
C ASN A 46 -5.30 -13.43 8.17
N VAL A 47 -4.73 -12.76 7.17
CA VAL A 47 -3.84 -13.42 6.23
C VAL A 47 -2.48 -13.65 6.90
N PRO A 48 -1.92 -14.86 6.80
CA PRO A 48 -0.61 -15.14 7.37
C PRO A 48 0.44 -14.27 6.66
N GLY A 49 1.24 -13.55 7.44
CA GLY A 49 2.29 -12.68 6.90
C GLY A 49 1.79 -11.39 6.24
N PHE A 50 0.62 -10.86 6.67
CA PHE A 50 0.12 -9.57 6.17
C PHE A 50 1.17 -8.45 6.27
N TRP A 51 1.86 -8.38 7.42
CA TRP A 51 3.00 -7.49 7.63
C TRP A 51 4.31 -8.27 7.47
N PRO A 52 5.32 -7.70 6.80
CA PRO A 52 6.64 -8.31 6.73
C PRO A 52 7.23 -8.43 8.14
N ASP A 53 7.98 -9.49 8.37
CA ASP A 53 8.63 -9.75 9.65
C ASP A 53 9.54 -8.55 10.03
N PRO A 54 9.35 -7.92 11.21
CA PRO A 54 10.19 -6.81 11.68
C PRO A 54 11.69 -7.12 11.66
N GLU A 55 12.09 -8.39 11.74
CA GLU A 55 13.49 -8.78 11.66
C GLU A 55 14.05 -8.75 10.24
N THR A 56 13.20 -8.91 9.22
CA THR A 56 13.59 -8.81 7.80
C THR A 56 13.67 -7.36 7.30
N LEU A 57 13.08 -6.43 8.05
CA LEU A 57 13.07 -5.02 7.72
C LEU A 57 14.42 -4.36 8.01
N ASN A 58 14.76 -3.34 7.22
CA ASN A 58 15.94 -2.52 7.48
C ASN A 58 15.78 -1.81 8.83
N LYS A 59 16.59 -2.22 9.81
CA LYS A 59 16.62 -1.61 11.14
C LYS A 59 17.40 -0.31 11.07
N ILE A 60 16.69 0.81 11.20
CA ILE A 60 17.33 2.13 11.26
C ILE A 60 18.05 2.25 12.62
N PRO A 61 19.34 2.60 12.65
CA PRO A 61 20.06 2.82 13.91
C PRO A 61 19.39 3.98 14.66
N LYS A 62 19.07 3.76 15.94
CA LYS A 62 18.36 4.75 16.77
C LYS A 62 19.32 5.55 17.63
N GLU A 63 20.46 4.98 17.99
CA GLU A 63 21.42 5.63 18.87
C GLU A 63 22.41 6.52 18.11
N PRO A 64 22.83 7.68 18.68
CA PRO A 64 23.74 8.61 18.00
C PRO A 64 25.09 8.01 17.58
N HIS A 65 25.60 7.03 18.32
CA HIS A 65 26.88 6.37 18.01
C HIS A 65 26.73 5.37 16.86
N GLU A 66 25.64 4.61 16.82
CA GLU A 66 25.31 3.70 15.71
C GLU A 66 25.11 4.47 14.40
N ILE A 67 24.44 5.63 14.47
CA ILE A 67 24.24 6.51 13.31
C ILE A 67 25.59 6.97 12.74
N LYS A 68 26.54 7.37 13.58
CA LYS A 68 27.87 7.78 13.13
C LYS A 68 28.65 6.64 12.48
N ALA A 69 28.57 5.44 13.06
CA ALA A 69 29.22 4.25 12.52
C ALA A 69 28.65 3.86 11.14
N GLU A 70 27.32 3.86 11.02
CA GLU A 70 26.63 3.55 9.78
C GLU A 70 26.91 4.62 8.70
N LEU A 71 26.97 5.90 9.07
CA LEU A 71 27.34 6.98 8.16
C LEU A 71 28.78 6.82 7.65
N ALA A 72 29.72 6.41 8.51
CA ALA A 72 31.09 6.14 8.12
C ALA A 72 31.16 4.95 7.14
N ARG A 73 30.43 3.86 7.41
CA ARG A 73 30.29 2.71 6.50
C ARG A 73 29.77 3.16 5.13
N MET A 74 28.70 3.96 5.10
CA MET A 74 28.13 4.48 3.85
C MET A 74 29.10 5.37 3.07
N ARG A 75 29.91 6.20 3.75
CA ARG A 75 30.93 7.03 3.09
C ARG A 75 32.03 6.19 2.46
N ALA A 76 32.53 5.16 3.18
CA ALA A 76 33.54 4.25 2.66
C ALA A 76 33.03 3.48 1.42
N ALA A 77 31.82 2.92 1.50
CA ALA A 77 31.20 2.21 0.37
C ALA A 77 31.00 3.10 -0.86
N ARG A 78 30.63 4.38 -0.66
CA ARG A 78 30.53 5.36 -1.76
C ARG A 78 31.88 5.66 -2.39
N ALA A 79 32.93 5.84 -1.58
CA ALA A 79 34.29 6.10 -2.07
C ALA A 79 34.83 4.91 -2.87
N GLU A 80 34.63 3.68 -2.39
CA GLU A 80 35.02 2.47 -3.12
C GLU A 80 34.25 2.32 -4.44
N LYS A 81 32.94 2.54 -4.41
CA LYS A 81 32.11 2.51 -5.63
C LYS A 81 32.60 3.54 -6.65
N ARG A 82 32.94 4.76 -6.20
CA ARG A 82 33.49 5.81 -7.06
C ARG A 82 34.82 5.37 -7.68
N ARG A 83 35.76 4.88 -6.87
CA ARG A 83 37.05 4.38 -7.35
C ARG A 83 36.89 3.28 -8.40
N ARG A 84 36.02 2.30 -8.15
CA ARG A 84 35.73 1.22 -9.11
C ARG A 84 35.11 1.74 -10.42
N LEU A 85 34.28 2.78 -10.35
CA LEU A 85 33.70 3.39 -11.55
C LEU A 85 34.76 4.17 -12.35
N GLU A 86 35.65 4.90 -11.67
CA GLU A 86 36.78 5.60 -12.29
C GLU A 86 37.77 4.62 -12.94
N GLU A 87 38.08 3.50 -12.29
CA GLU A 87 38.91 2.42 -12.85
C GLU A 87 38.27 1.84 -14.12
N ARG A 88 36.97 1.51 -14.08
CA ARG A 88 36.23 1.00 -15.25
C ARG A 88 36.12 2.02 -16.37
N ALA A 89 35.95 3.31 -16.05
CA ALA A 89 35.91 4.36 -17.06
C ALA A 89 37.25 4.50 -17.80
N LYS A 90 38.37 4.41 -17.05
CA LYS A 90 39.72 4.37 -17.63
C LYS A 90 39.95 3.15 -18.51
N GLU A 91 39.50 1.97 -18.09
CA GLU A 91 39.57 0.75 -18.90
C GLU A 91 38.77 0.85 -20.21
N LEU A 92 37.63 1.56 -20.18
CA LEU A 92 36.77 1.78 -21.33
C LEU A 92 37.18 2.99 -22.19
N GLY A 93 38.24 3.71 -21.82
CA GLY A 93 38.74 4.88 -22.57
C GLY A 93 37.76 6.05 -22.60
N ILE A 94 36.85 6.14 -21.63
CA ILE A 94 35.91 7.26 -21.49
C ILE A 94 36.62 8.33 -20.66
N ASP A 95 37.07 9.41 -21.30
CA ASP A 95 37.64 10.56 -20.59
C ASP A 95 36.50 11.38 -19.97
N ILE A 96 36.52 11.53 -18.64
CA ILE A 96 35.44 12.22 -17.89
C ILE A 96 35.76 13.72 -17.79
N ASP A 97 36.90 14.16 -18.31
CA ASP A 97 37.44 15.51 -18.17
C ASP A 97 37.10 16.45 -19.37
N GLU A 98 36.22 16.04 -20.30
CA GLU A 98 35.82 16.83 -21.49
C GLU A 98 34.62 17.79 -21.30
N GLU A 99 34.17 18.09 -20.07
CA GLU A 99 33.13 19.11 -19.82
C GLU A 99 33.55 20.21 -18.82
#